data_AF-A0A9X3YNB7-F1
#
_entry.id   AF-A0A9X3YNB7-F1
#
_cell.length_a   1.000
_cell.length_b   1.000
_cell.length_c   1.000
_cell.angle_alpha   90.00
_cell.angle_beta   90.00
_cell.angle_gamma   90.00
#
_symmetry.space_group_name_H-M   'P 1'
#
loop_
_entity.id
_entity.type
_entity.pdbx_description
1 polymer ?
#
loop_
_entity_poly.entity_id
_entity_poly.type
_entity_poly.pdbx_seq_one_letter_code
_entity_poly.pdbx_strand_id
1 'polypeptide(L)'
;MFTKGSTAAVAAVLLALSSTAGAVNFPGTGTGAIPDAPAGAPTCGSSNEGGTPLVVSFQVSGLASNVSTVGLTMNIRHPYRGDLVVKLAAPGGTPNKVVFSHTGTNVPNACGDNSPLDGLYRFYDLAPFTFDATGGDWWASTRDPVTPGDYRASTAGAGGSPEGGIPIALSVGFTGLTPEQANGTWTLTLLDAGDAGVGDISAATLYINESLPVSLQQFSVD
;
A
#
# COMPACT_ATOMS: atom_id res chain seq x y z
N MET A 1 23.90 41.98 64.55
CA MET A 1 24.30 40.71 63.91
C MET A 1 23.13 40.29 63.03
N PHE A 2 23.16 40.61 61.73
CA PHE A 2 22.02 40.46 60.81
C PHE A 2 22.19 39.21 59.92
N THR A 3 21.35 38.22 60.18
CA THR A 3 20.98 37.05 59.37
C THR A 3 20.44 37.32 57.97
N LYS A 4 21.22 37.44 56.89
CA LYS A 4 20.66 37.53 55.52
C LYS A 4 20.21 36.14 55.04
N GLY A 5 18.91 35.91 54.92
CA GLY A 5 18.33 34.71 54.29
C GLY A 5 18.32 34.84 52.78
N SER A 6 19.02 33.93 52.08
CA SER A 6 19.00 33.83 50.62
C SER A 6 17.83 32.95 50.17
N THR A 7 16.81 33.56 49.57
CA THR A 7 15.77 32.87 48.81
C THR A 7 16.35 32.38 47.48
N ALA A 8 16.43 31.06 47.31
CA ALA A 8 16.78 30.43 46.05
C ALA A 8 15.55 30.43 45.11
N ALA A 9 15.71 31.01 43.92
CA ALA A 9 14.72 30.92 42.85
C ALA A 9 14.81 29.53 42.20
N VAL A 10 13.70 28.78 42.21
CA VAL A 10 13.57 27.51 41.49
C VAL A 10 13.14 27.85 40.06
N ALA A 11 14.07 27.72 39.10
CA ALA A 11 13.76 27.82 37.68
C ALA A 11 13.17 26.49 37.21
N ALA A 12 11.90 26.50 36.80
CA ALA A 12 11.26 25.36 36.13
C ALA A 12 11.75 25.30 34.68
N VAL A 13 12.63 24.34 34.38
CA VAL A 13 13.01 24.00 33.01
C VAL A 13 11.88 23.15 32.42
N LEU A 14 11.06 23.71 31.53
CA LEU A 14 10.19 22.91 30.68
C LEU A 14 11.06 22.18 29.65
N LEU A 15 11.25 20.87 29.84
CA LEU A 15 11.75 19.99 28.79
C LEU A 15 10.66 19.87 27.72
N ALA A 16 10.87 20.49 26.57
CA ALA A 16 10.12 20.18 25.37
C ALA A 16 10.45 18.73 24.99
N LEU A 17 9.48 17.83 25.17
CA LEU A 17 9.54 16.49 24.59
C LEU A 17 9.42 16.67 23.08
N SER A 18 10.55 16.60 22.37
CA SER A 18 10.53 16.36 20.94
C SER A 18 9.92 14.99 20.70
N SER A 19 8.65 14.96 20.29
CA SER A 19 8.04 13.74 19.78
C SER A 19 8.82 13.36 18.52
N THR A 20 9.75 12.42 18.64
CA THR A 20 10.22 11.68 17.47
C THR A 20 8.97 11.08 16.85
N ALA A 21 8.63 11.50 15.62
CA ALA A 21 7.57 10.90 14.83
C ALA A 21 7.95 9.43 14.67
N GLY A 22 7.42 8.61 15.56
CA GLY A 22 7.67 7.19 15.60
C GLY A 22 7.06 6.61 14.36
N ALA A 23 7.81 5.71 13.75
CA ALA A 23 7.30 4.70 12.87
C ALA A 23 5.88 4.22 13.27
N VAL A 24 4.89 4.32 12.37
CA VAL A 24 3.55 3.76 12.61
C VAL A 24 3.14 2.82 11.47
N ASN A 25 3.07 1.54 11.83
CA ASN A 25 2.49 0.48 11.02
C ASN A 25 1.12 0.09 11.59
N PHE A 26 0.20 -0.22 10.69
CA PHE A 26 -1.19 -0.53 10.99
C PHE A 26 -1.56 -1.86 10.33
N PRO A 27 -1.67 -2.96 11.08
CA PRO A 27 -2.08 -4.24 10.52
C PRO A 27 -3.54 -4.18 10.09
N GLY A 28 -3.83 -4.80 8.95
CA GLY A 28 -5.15 -4.87 8.35
C GLY A 28 -6.04 -5.92 9.01
N THR A 29 -7.34 -5.68 8.95
CA THR A 29 -8.41 -6.62 9.35
C THR A 29 -9.37 -6.81 8.18
N GLY A 30 -10.14 -7.91 8.15
CA GLY A 30 -11.00 -8.24 7.00
C GLY A 30 -10.25 -8.93 5.85
N THR A 31 -9.20 -9.68 6.17
CA THR A 31 -8.48 -10.56 5.25
C THR A 31 -9.30 -11.83 4.97
N GLY A 32 -8.94 -12.56 3.91
CA GLY A 32 -9.64 -13.77 3.49
C GLY A 32 -9.69 -13.93 1.98
N ALA A 33 -10.66 -14.74 1.52
CA ALA A 33 -10.90 -14.98 0.10
C ALA A 33 -11.32 -13.69 -0.60
N ILE A 34 -10.78 -13.48 -1.80
CA ILE A 34 -11.15 -12.39 -2.71
C ILE A 34 -12.28 -12.95 -3.59
N PRO A 35 -13.53 -12.44 -3.49
CA PRO A 35 -14.64 -13.01 -4.25
C PRO A 35 -14.52 -12.72 -5.75
N ASP A 36 -14.64 -13.78 -6.55
CA ASP A 36 -14.76 -13.71 -8.01
C ASP A 36 -15.97 -12.85 -8.44
N ALA A 37 -15.88 -12.30 -9.63
CA ALA A 37 -17.02 -11.70 -10.31
C ALA A 37 -18.12 -12.75 -10.61
N PRO A 38 -19.40 -12.35 -10.71
CA PRO A 38 -20.47 -13.24 -11.12
C PRO A 38 -20.18 -13.89 -12.48
N ALA A 39 -20.46 -15.19 -12.61
CA ALA A 39 -20.32 -15.93 -13.85
C ALA A 39 -21.00 -15.21 -15.04
N GLY A 40 -20.26 -15.02 -16.13
CA GLY A 40 -20.76 -14.33 -17.32
C GLY A 40 -20.89 -12.81 -17.22
N ALA A 41 -20.37 -12.18 -16.16
CA ALA A 41 -19.99 -10.77 -16.21
C ALA A 41 -19.00 -10.54 -17.38
N PRO A 42 -18.90 -9.33 -17.96
CA PRO A 42 -17.99 -9.14 -19.07
C PRO A 42 -16.59 -9.56 -18.67
N THR A 43 -15.95 -10.29 -19.58
CA THR A 43 -14.58 -10.80 -19.50
C THR A 43 -13.68 -9.77 -18.84
N CYS A 44 -13.04 -10.14 -17.72
CA CYS A 44 -11.94 -9.47 -17.03
C CYS A 44 -11.40 -8.22 -17.77
N GLY A 45 -11.37 -7.06 -17.12
CA GLY A 45 -10.82 -5.83 -17.74
C GLY A 45 -11.54 -4.54 -17.38
N SER A 46 -12.82 -4.64 -17.07
CA SER A 46 -13.66 -3.51 -16.70
C SER A 46 -13.51 -3.21 -15.20
N SER A 47 -12.97 -2.04 -14.88
CA SER A 47 -12.68 -1.61 -13.49
C SER A 47 -13.89 -1.44 -12.54
N ASN A 48 -15.10 -1.78 -12.99
CA ASN A 48 -16.38 -1.53 -12.31
C ASN A 48 -17.35 -2.73 -12.33
N GLU A 49 -16.94 -3.92 -12.75
CA GLU A 49 -17.93 -4.96 -13.10
C GLU A 49 -18.03 -6.08 -12.07
N GLY A 50 -19.16 -6.05 -11.35
CA GLY A 50 -19.87 -7.22 -10.83
C GLY A 50 -19.32 -7.88 -9.57
N GLY A 51 -18.01 -7.95 -9.39
CA GLY A 51 -17.38 -8.59 -8.23
C GLY A 51 -17.69 -7.86 -6.92
N THR A 52 -17.87 -8.63 -5.85
CA THR A 52 -18.00 -8.06 -4.51
C THR A 52 -16.59 -7.82 -3.98
N PRO A 53 -16.18 -6.56 -3.72
CA PRO A 53 -14.84 -6.30 -3.24
C PRO A 53 -14.58 -6.91 -1.86
N LEU A 54 -13.40 -7.49 -1.68
CA LEU A 54 -12.85 -7.70 -0.35
C LEU A 54 -12.27 -6.36 0.14
N VAL A 55 -12.62 -5.97 1.37
CA VAL A 55 -12.15 -4.72 1.97
C VAL A 55 -11.33 -5.03 3.22
N VAL A 56 -10.03 -4.76 3.13
CA VAL A 56 -9.12 -4.80 4.28
C VAL A 56 -9.09 -3.42 4.93
N SER A 57 -9.39 -3.35 6.22
CA SER A 57 -9.46 -2.11 7.00
C SER A 57 -8.24 -1.95 7.90
N PHE A 58 -7.62 -0.76 7.88
CA PHE A 58 -6.53 -0.37 8.79
C PHE A 58 -7.03 0.71 9.74
N GLN A 59 -6.95 0.44 11.05
CA GLN A 59 -7.33 1.42 12.07
C GLN A 59 -6.14 2.31 12.38
N VAL A 60 -6.07 3.45 11.68
CA VAL A 60 -4.99 4.44 11.85
C VAL A 60 -5.34 5.36 13.00
N SER A 61 -4.44 5.44 13.97
CA SER A 61 -4.56 6.34 15.12
C SER A 61 -3.18 6.79 15.59
N GLY A 62 -3.12 7.88 16.35
CA GLY A 62 -1.88 8.38 16.95
C GLY A 62 -0.95 9.15 16.01
N LEU A 63 -1.37 9.43 14.76
CA LEU A 63 -0.62 10.35 13.91
C LEU A 63 -0.63 11.74 14.54
N ALA A 64 0.55 12.33 14.72
CA ALA A 64 0.74 13.67 15.30
C ALA A 64 1.30 14.68 14.30
N SER A 65 1.72 14.22 13.11
CA SER A 65 2.21 15.05 12.01
C SER A 65 1.45 14.69 10.74
N ASN A 66 1.49 15.60 9.76
CA ASN A 66 0.91 15.33 8.46
C ASN A 66 1.56 14.10 7.81
N VAL A 67 0.81 13.42 6.95
CA VAL A 67 1.32 12.32 6.14
C VAL A 67 2.41 12.83 5.20
N SER A 68 3.58 12.20 5.22
CA SER A 68 4.69 12.45 4.31
C SER A 68 4.87 11.30 3.33
N THR A 69 4.83 10.05 3.84
CA THR A 69 4.99 8.83 3.05
C THR A 69 3.93 7.80 3.39
N VAL A 70 3.65 6.92 2.42
CA VAL A 70 2.76 5.76 2.56
C VAL A 70 3.46 4.54 1.97
N GLY A 71 3.40 3.43 2.69
CA GLY A 71 3.84 2.12 2.24
C GLY A 71 2.77 1.06 2.51
N LEU A 72 2.77 -0.02 1.74
CA LEU A 72 1.81 -1.12 1.89
C LEU A 72 2.53 -2.46 1.74
N THR A 73 2.27 -3.41 2.63
CA THR A 73 2.63 -4.82 2.40
C THR A 73 1.38 -5.67 2.26
N MET A 74 1.40 -6.65 1.37
CA MET A 74 0.32 -7.62 1.15
C MET A 74 0.90 -9.03 1.02
N ASN A 75 0.44 -9.96 1.85
CA ASN A 75 0.68 -11.39 1.65
C ASN A 75 -0.54 -11.99 0.94
N ILE A 76 -0.43 -12.14 -0.37
CA ILE A 76 -1.55 -12.44 -1.27
C ILE A 76 -1.21 -13.63 -2.16
N ARG A 77 -2.21 -14.47 -2.39
CA ARG A 77 -2.21 -15.52 -3.40
C ARG A 77 -3.37 -15.29 -4.35
N HIS A 78 -3.12 -15.20 -5.64
CA HIS A 78 -4.16 -15.06 -6.65
C HIS A 78 -3.73 -15.78 -7.93
N PRO A 79 -4.54 -16.66 -8.53
CA PRO A 79 -4.16 -17.38 -9.74
C PRO A 79 -3.99 -16.46 -10.96
N TYR A 80 -4.76 -15.37 -11.02
CA TYR A 80 -4.79 -14.46 -12.17
C TYR A 80 -4.57 -13.01 -11.72
N ARG A 81 -3.33 -12.51 -11.73
CA ARG A 81 -3.08 -11.13 -11.28
C ARG A 81 -3.76 -10.07 -12.15
N GLY A 82 -4.02 -10.42 -13.41
CA GLY A 82 -4.65 -9.58 -14.41
C GLY A 82 -6.12 -9.25 -14.12
N ASP A 83 -6.74 -9.98 -13.19
CA ASP A 83 -8.14 -9.76 -12.83
C ASP A 83 -8.28 -8.80 -11.64
N LEU A 84 -7.18 -8.56 -10.92
CA LEU A 84 -7.20 -7.74 -9.71
C LEU A 84 -7.26 -6.25 -10.02
N VAL A 85 -8.13 -5.56 -9.28
CA VAL A 85 -8.13 -4.11 -9.11
C VAL A 85 -7.88 -3.81 -7.63
N VAL A 86 -6.71 -3.26 -7.32
CA VAL A 86 -6.29 -3.00 -5.94
C VAL A 86 -6.18 -1.50 -5.69
N LYS A 87 -6.95 -0.99 -4.71
CA LYS A 87 -7.03 0.44 -4.39
C LYS A 87 -6.83 0.68 -2.90
N LEU A 88 -6.03 1.68 -2.55
CA LEU A 88 -5.88 2.18 -1.19
C LEU A 88 -6.63 3.52 -1.06
N ALA A 89 -7.39 3.70 0.01
CA ALA A 89 -8.11 4.94 0.30
C ALA A 89 -7.90 5.40 1.74
N ALA A 90 -7.78 6.72 1.89
CA ALA A 90 -7.75 7.41 3.18
C ALA A 90 -9.13 7.38 3.87
N PRO A 91 -9.23 7.77 5.16
CA PRO A 91 -10.50 7.85 5.86
C PRO A 91 -11.52 8.69 5.09
N GLY A 92 -12.76 8.17 5.00
CA GLY A 92 -13.81 8.78 4.18
C GLY A 92 -13.72 8.46 2.68
N GLY A 93 -12.78 7.62 2.25
CA GLY A 93 -12.67 7.11 0.88
C GLY A 93 -11.96 8.04 -0.11
N THR A 94 -11.56 9.24 0.32
CA THR A 94 -10.81 10.21 -0.48
C THR A 94 -9.74 10.89 0.38
N PRO A 95 -8.53 11.10 -0.14
CA PRO A 95 -8.00 10.64 -1.43
C PRO A 95 -7.93 9.10 -1.53
N ASN A 96 -7.90 8.59 -2.76
CA ASN A 96 -7.64 7.18 -3.05
C ASN A 96 -6.66 7.03 -4.21
N LYS A 97 -5.96 5.89 -4.25
CA LYS A 97 -4.97 5.54 -5.26
C LYS A 97 -5.10 4.08 -5.65
N VAL A 98 -4.90 3.82 -6.95
CA VAL A 98 -4.65 2.47 -7.45
C VAL A 98 -3.25 2.06 -6.99
N VAL A 99 -3.14 0.87 -6.41
CA VAL A 99 -1.85 0.22 -6.13
C VAL A 99 -1.39 -0.49 -7.40
N PHE A 100 -2.27 -1.31 -7.98
CA PHE A 100 -2.18 -1.83 -9.34
C PHE A 100 -3.56 -2.26 -9.83
N SER A 101 -3.73 -2.42 -11.14
CA SER A 101 -4.98 -2.90 -11.72
C SER A 101 -4.78 -3.46 -13.12
N HIS A 102 -5.43 -4.58 -13.44
CA HIS A 102 -5.40 -5.22 -14.76
C HIS A 102 -3.99 -5.45 -15.30
N THR A 103 -3.10 -5.91 -14.42
CA THR A 103 -1.67 -6.05 -14.72
C THR A 103 -1.45 -6.96 -15.92
N GLY A 104 -0.63 -6.53 -16.87
CA GLY A 104 -0.29 -7.31 -18.07
C GLY A 104 -1.08 -6.95 -19.33
N THR A 105 -2.02 -5.98 -19.26
CA THR A 105 -2.69 -5.45 -20.46
C THR A 105 -2.43 -3.97 -20.73
N ASN A 106 -2.26 -3.63 -22.01
CA ASN A 106 -2.25 -2.27 -22.55
C ASN A 106 -3.54 -1.95 -23.34
N VAL A 107 -4.48 -2.89 -23.42
CA VAL A 107 -5.76 -2.74 -24.12
C VAL A 107 -6.83 -2.33 -23.10
N PRO A 108 -7.55 -1.21 -23.33
CA PRO A 108 -8.63 -0.80 -22.44
C PRO A 108 -9.67 -1.90 -22.29
N ASN A 109 -10.07 -2.18 -21.04
CA ASN A 109 -11.06 -3.19 -20.70
C ASN A 109 -10.72 -4.64 -21.11
N ALA A 110 -9.46 -4.94 -21.41
CA ALA A 110 -9.03 -6.32 -21.65
C ALA A 110 -8.55 -6.98 -20.35
N CYS A 111 -8.61 -8.31 -20.36
CA CYS A 111 -8.05 -9.11 -19.28
C CYS A 111 -6.54 -8.83 -19.21
N GLY A 112 -6.03 -8.71 -17.99
CA GLY A 112 -4.59 -8.69 -17.78
C GLY A 112 -3.98 -10.06 -18.01
N ASP A 113 -2.83 -10.29 -17.40
CA ASP A 113 -2.06 -11.52 -17.52
C ASP A 113 -2.47 -12.55 -16.44
N ASN A 114 -2.51 -13.82 -16.86
CA ASN A 114 -2.96 -14.97 -16.07
C ASN A 114 -1.89 -15.56 -15.15
N SER A 115 -0.70 -14.96 -15.05
CA SER A 115 0.33 -15.45 -14.12
C SER A 115 -0.07 -15.13 -12.68
N PRO A 116 0.24 -16.03 -11.73
CA PRO A 116 -0.24 -15.88 -10.37
C PRO A 116 0.58 -14.88 -9.55
N LEU A 117 -0.04 -14.41 -8.47
CA LEU A 117 0.65 -13.86 -7.30
C LEU A 117 0.73 -14.94 -6.24
N ASP A 118 1.86 -15.06 -5.56
CA ASP A 118 2.04 -16.01 -4.45
C ASP A 118 3.12 -15.52 -3.48
N GLY A 119 2.70 -14.73 -2.50
CA GLY A 119 3.55 -14.35 -1.37
C GLY A 119 3.46 -12.87 -0.99
N LEU A 120 4.57 -12.36 -0.48
CA LEU A 120 4.67 -11.03 0.12
C LEU A 120 5.14 -9.97 -0.87
N TYR A 121 4.24 -9.05 -1.21
CA TYR A 121 4.51 -7.90 -2.07
C TYR A 121 4.51 -6.61 -1.24
N ARG A 122 5.45 -5.72 -1.53
CA ARG A 122 5.58 -4.44 -0.83
C ARG A 122 5.54 -3.28 -1.83
N PHE A 123 4.74 -2.27 -1.54
CA PHE A 123 4.52 -1.10 -2.39
C PHE A 123 4.92 0.18 -1.66
N TYR A 124 5.85 0.94 -2.23
CA TYR A 124 6.37 2.19 -1.65
C TYR A 124 7.13 3.04 -2.67
N ASP A 125 7.25 4.34 -2.38
CA ASP A 125 7.78 5.34 -3.32
C ASP A 125 9.25 5.19 -3.68
N LEU A 126 10.04 4.51 -2.85
CA LEU A 126 11.47 4.31 -3.06
C LEU A 126 11.81 2.88 -3.49
N ALA A 127 10.81 2.07 -3.82
CA ALA A 127 11.08 0.78 -4.45
C ALA A 127 11.99 1.00 -5.67
N PRO A 128 12.98 0.09 -5.90
CA PRO A 128 13.91 0.20 -7.01
C PRO A 128 13.20 0.47 -8.34
N PHE A 129 13.87 1.12 -9.29
CA PHE A 129 13.36 1.22 -10.66
C PHE A 129 14.19 0.29 -11.54
N THR A 130 14.25 -0.98 -11.13
CA THR A 130 15.00 -2.01 -11.83
C THR A 130 14.05 -2.82 -12.71
N PHE A 131 14.43 -3.02 -13.97
CA PHE A 131 13.77 -3.94 -14.91
C PHE A 131 14.15 -5.41 -14.64
N ASP A 132 14.73 -5.72 -13.48
CA ASP A 132 15.22 -7.06 -13.16
C ASP A 132 14.21 -7.91 -12.36
N ALA A 133 14.58 -9.18 -12.17
CA ALA A 133 13.77 -10.25 -11.61
C ALA A 133 13.30 -10.06 -10.16
N THR A 134 13.90 -9.13 -9.42
CA THR A 134 13.82 -9.08 -7.95
C THR A 134 12.99 -7.95 -7.38
N GLY A 135 12.35 -7.15 -8.26
CA GLY A 135 11.46 -6.07 -7.88
C GLY A 135 11.83 -4.76 -8.54
N GLY A 136 10.87 -3.83 -8.54
CA GLY A 136 11.09 -2.45 -8.92
C GLY A 136 9.88 -1.82 -9.60
N ASP A 137 9.71 -2.10 -10.89
CA ASP A 137 8.50 -1.73 -11.63
C ASP A 137 7.54 -2.92 -11.72
N TRP A 138 6.32 -2.73 -11.21
CA TRP A 138 5.25 -3.72 -11.24
C TRP A 138 4.93 -4.21 -12.66
N TRP A 139 5.00 -3.34 -13.67
CA TRP A 139 4.71 -3.65 -15.06
C TRP A 139 5.89 -4.19 -15.84
N ALA A 140 7.12 -3.87 -15.42
CA ALA A 140 8.34 -4.46 -15.97
C ALA A 140 8.54 -5.92 -15.55
N SER A 141 7.77 -6.42 -14.58
CA SER A 141 7.80 -7.82 -14.14
C SER A 141 7.18 -8.75 -15.18
N THR A 142 7.89 -8.94 -16.30
CA THR A 142 7.58 -9.86 -17.43
C THR A 142 7.69 -11.35 -17.04
N ARG A 143 7.63 -11.68 -15.74
CA ARG A 143 7.85 -13.03 -15.23
C ARG A 143 6.52 -13.69 -14.86
N ASP A 144 6.42 -14.95 -15.24
CA ASP A 144 5.40 -15.88 -14.80
C ASP A 144 6.05 -16.88 -13.83
N PRO A 145 5.73 -16.82 -12.51
CA PRO A 145 4.88 -15.86 -11.82
C PRO A 145 5.61 -14.54 -11.48
N VAL A 146 4.85 -13.51 -11.05
CA VAL A 146 5.45 -12.28 -10.51
C VAL A 146 6.09 -12.58 -9.16
N THR A 147 7.40 -12.43 -9.06
CA THR A 147 8.15 -12.72 -7.83
C THR A 147 7.65 -11.85 -6.65
N PRO A 148 7.47 -12.40 -5.45
CA PRO A 148 7.32 -11.59 -4.24
C PRO A 148 8.50 -10.63 -4.06
N GLY A 149 8.24 -9.39 -3.67
CA GLY A 149 9.27 -8.37 -3.60
C GLY A 149 8.75 -6.95 -3.46
N ASP A 150 9.63 -6.03 -3.82
CA ASP A 150 9.48 -4.60 -3.58
C ASP A 150 9.15 -3.90 -4.91
N TYR A 151 8.05 -3.14 -4.93
CA TYR A 151 7.47 -2.58 -6.15
C TYR A 151 7.00 -1.14 -5.93
N ARG A 152 6.99 -0.37 -7.02
CA ARG A 152 6.20 0.86 -7.08
C ARG A 152 4.74 0.53 -7.36
N ALA A 153 3.83 1.36 -6.84
CA ALA A 153 2.46 1.35 -7.32
C ALA A 153 2.42 1.76 -8.79
N SER A 154 1.33 1.47 -9.49
CA SER A 154 1.18 1.84 -10.90
C SER A 154 -0.25 2.25 -11.23
N THR A 155 -0.39 3.02 -12.32
CA THR A 155 -1.70 3.23 -12.94
C THR A 155 -2.29 1.90 -13.43
N ALA A 156 -3.60 1.91 -13.71
CA ALA A 156 -4.29 0.75 -14.27
C ALA A 156 -3.77 0.40 -15.67
N GLY A 157 -3.96 -0.87 -16.07
CA GLY A 157 -3.76 -1.31 -17.45
C GLY A 157 -4.48 -0.42 -18.44
N ALA A 158 -3.82 -0.18 -19.58
CA ALA A 158 -4.23 0.78 -20.62
C ALA A 158 -4.40 2.25 -20.16
N GLY A 159 -3.91 2.61 -18.98
CA GLY A 159 -3.96 3.96 -18.39
C GLY A 159 -3.05 5.00 -19.05
N GLY A 160 -2.71 4.83 -20.34
CA GLY A 160 -2.02 5.83 -21.16
C GLY A 160 -0.62 5.46 -21.68
N SER A 161 -0.11 4.25 -21.44
CA SER A 161 1.15 3.77 -22.04
C SER A 161 0.92 2.60 -23.01
N PRO A 162 1.63 2.54 -24.16
CA PRO A 162 1.64 1.36 -25.02
C PRO A 162 2.24 0.12 -24.33
N GLU A 163 2.90 0.27 -23.20
CA GLU A 163 3.49 -0.82 -22.40
C GLU A 163 2.58 -1.32 -21.27
N GLY A 164 1.41 -0.68 -21.04
CA GLY A 164 0.50 -0.99 -19.94
C GLY A 164 0.30 0.17 -18.96
N GLY A 165 0.40 -0.10 -17.65
CA GLY A 165 0.37 0.92 -16.61
C GLY A 165 1.71 1.65 -16.42
N ILE A 166 1.67 2.80 -15.73
CA ILE A 166 2.82 3.69 -15.49
C ILE A 166 3.14 3.69 -13.99
N PRO A 167 4.40 3.46 -13.58
CA PRO A 167 4.82 3.54 -12.18
C PRO A 167 4.52 4.91 -11.57
N ILE A 168 3.93 4.90 -10.38
CA ILE A 168 3.59 6.09 -9.59
C ILE A 168 4.15 5.97 -8.18
N ALA A 169 4.37 7.14 -7.55
CA ALA A 169 4.56 7.21 -6.11
C ALA A 169 3.20 6.99 -5.42
N LEU A 170 3.13 5.98 -4.54
CA LEU A 170 1.95 5.65 -3.76
C LEU A 170 1.58 6.80 -2.82
N SER A 171 2.55 7.51 -2.23
CA SER A 171 2.26 8.59 -1.27
C SER A 171 1.64 9.83 -1.93
N VAL A 172 1.85 10.02 -3.24
CA VAL A 172 1.29 11.19 -3.95
C VAL A 172 -0.22 11.20 -3.78
N GLY A 173 -0.78 12.35 -3.41
CA GLY A 173 -2.21 12.50 -3.10
C GLY A 173 -2.58 12.22 -1.65
N PHE A 174 -1.79 11.43 -0.91
CA PHE A 174 -1.92 11.29 0.55
C PHE A 174 -0.98 12.24 1.31
N THR A 175 0.17 12.60 0.73
CA THR A 175 1.09 13.57 1.32
C THR A 175 0.38 14.89 1.64
N GLY A 176 0.55 15.36 2.86
CA GLY A 176 -0.05 16.59 3.36
C GLY A 176 -1.35 16.40 4.14
N LEU A 177 -1.98 15.22 4.12
CA LEU A 177 -3.14 14.93 4.97
C LEU A 177 -2.80 15.21 6.43
N THR A 178 -3.62 16.03 7.10
CA THR A 178 -3.44 16.35 8.51
C THR A 178 -3.76 15.14 9.40
N PRO A 179 -3.33 15.12 10.68
CA PRO A 179 -3.76 14.11 11.64
C PRO A 179 -5.27 13.88 11.69
N GLU A 180 -6.08 14.92 11.57
CA GLU A 180 -7.54 14.83 11.60
C GLU A 180 -8.10 14.15 10.35
N GLN A 181 -7.41 14.27 9.21
CA GLN A 181 -7.80 13.64 7.96
C GLN A 181 -7.28 12.20 7.85
N ALA A 182 -6.13 11.91 8.47
CA ALA A 182 -5.42 10.64 8.34
C ALA A 182 -5.68 9.66 9.49
N ASN A 183 -6.00 10.12 10.71
CA ASN A 183 -6.47 9.22 11.76
C ASN A 183 -7.91 8.78 11.46
N GLY A 184 -8.14 7.47 11.41
CA GLY A 184 -9.40 6.87 11.03
C GLY A 184 -9.21 5.56 10.29
N THR A 185 -10.29 5.04 9.71
CA THR A 185 -10.24 3.79 8.96
C THR A 185 -9.77 4.04 7.53
N TRP A 186 -8.56 3.57 7.21
CA TRP A 186 -8.09 3.43 5.84
C TRP A 186 -8.56 2.10 5.27
N THR A 187 -8.74 2.02 3.96
CA THR A 187 -9.21 0.80 3.29
C THR A 187 -8.33 0.41 2.13
N LEU A 188 -7.98 -0.87 2.06
CA LEU A 188 -7.45 -1.53 0.88
C LEU A 188 -8.57 -2.38 0.28
N THR A 189 -9.00 -2.02 -0.91
CA THR A 189 -10.03 -2.74 -1.66
C THR A 189 -9.35 -3.64 -2.68
N LEU A 190 -9.69 -4.92 -2.65
CA LEU A 190 -9.33 -5.91 -3.66
C LEU A 190 -10.60 -6.36 -4.37
N LEU A 191 -10.70 -6.04 -5.64
CA LEU A 191 -11.75 -6.55 -6.52
C LEU A 191 -11.12 -7.55 -7.48
N ASP A 192 -11.68 -8.75 -7.55
CA ASP A 192 -11.42 -9.69 -8.64
C ASP A 192 -12.49 -9.48 -9.72
N ALA A 193 -12.05 -9.11 -10.92
CA ALA A 193 -12.90 -8.90 -12.09
C ALA A 193 -13.06 -10.17 -12.95
N GLY A 194 -12.35 -11.26 -12.61
CA GLY A 194 -12.48 -12.57 -13.23
C GLY A 194 -13.62 -13.36 -12.60
N ASP A 195 -14.27 -14.22 -13.38
CA ASP A 195 -15.38 -15.07 -12.91
C ASP A 195 -14.94 -16.46 -12.44
N ALA A 196 -13.63 -16.66 -12.35
CA ALA A 196 -13.01 -17.86 -11.83
C ALA A 196 -11.64 -17.54 -11.24
N GLY A 197 -11.24 -18.30 -10.23
CA GLY A 197 -9.90 -18.24 -9.69
C GLY A 197 -9.81 -17.49 -8.37
N VAL A 198 -10.67 -17.84 -7.41
CA VAL A 198 -10.62 -17.36 -6.03
C VAL A 198 -9.19 -17.35 -5.47
N GLY A 199 -8.65 -16.15 -5.29
CA GLY A 199 -7.47 -15.91 -4.48
C GLY A 199 -7.79 -15.56 -3.04
N ASP A 200 -6.75 -15.31 -2.25
CA ASP A 200 -6.86 -14.86 -0.87
C ASP A 200 -5.76 -13.85 -0.53
N ILE A 201 -6.09 -12.94 0.38
CA ILE A 201 -5.09 -12.15 1.10
C ILE A 201 -5.08 -12.63 2.54
N SER A 202 -3.92 -13.07 3.03
CA SER A 202 -3.78 -13.60 4.39
C SER A 202 -3.35 -12.50 5.38
N ALA A 203 -2.64 -11.49 4.90
CA ALA A 203 -2.22 -10.34 5.71
C ALA A 203 -2.02 -9.09 4.83
N ALA A 204 -2.30 -7.92 5.40
CA ALA A 204 -1.85 -6.65 4.85
C ALA A 204 -1.42 -5.71 5.99
N THR A 205 -0.48 -4.82 5.74
CA THR A 205 -0.05 -3.80 6.70
C THR A 205 0.16 -2.47 5.98
N LEU A 206 -0.44 -1.41 6.49
CA LEU A 206 -0.25 -0.04 6.04
C LEU A 206 0.83 0.64 6.88
N TYR A 207 1.71 1.39 6.23
CA TYR A 207 2.76 2.18 6.86
C TYR A 207 2.55 3.65 6.51
N ILE A 208 2.62 4.52 7.50
CA ILE A 208 2.49 5.97 7.32
C ILE A 208 3.71 6.65 7.95
N ASN A 209 4.29 7.59 7.21
CA ASN A 209 5.51 8.33 7.57
C ASN A 209 6.76 7.45 7.72
N GLU A 210 6.74 6.29 7.06
CA GLU A 210 7.87 5.37 6.91
C GLU A 210 7.99 4.84 5.49
N SER A 211 9.15 4.28 5.17
CA SER A 211 9.48 3.71 3.88
C SER A 211 9.24 2.19 3.77
N LEU A 212 8.49 1.56 4.70
CA LEU A 212 8.35 0.11 5.00
C LEU A 212 9.30 -0.39 6.11
N PRO A 213 9.04 -1.56 6.74
CA PRO A 213 10.01 -2.20 7.62
C PRO A 213 11.28 -2.41 6.81
N VAL A 214 12.37 -1.76 7.24
CA VAL A 214 13.69 -2.08 6.75
C VAL A 214 13.91 -3.57 6.97
N SER A 215 13.99 -4.33 5.87
CA SER A 215 14.55 -5.68 5.94
C SER A 215 16.00 -5.47 6.38
N LEU A 216 16.29 -5.81 7.64
CA LEU A 216 17.67 -5.79 8.11
C LEU A 216 18.40 -6.82 7.26
N GLN A 217 19.12 -6.36 6.23
CA GLN A 217 20.19 -7.15 5.66
C GLN A 217 21.10 -7.47 6.86
N GLN A 218 21.10 -8.73 7.24
CA GLN A 218 21.99 -9.24 8.26
C GLN A 218 23.40 -8.96 7.73
N PHE A 219 24.00 -7.86 8.17
CA PHE A 219 25.41 -7.62 7.97
C PHE A 219 26.11 -8.73 8.76
N SER A 220 26.54 -9.77 8.05
CA SER A 220 27.58 -10.64 8.58
C SER A 220 28.81 -9.75 8.70
N VAL A 221 29.10 -9.35 9.94
CA VAL A 221 30.45 -8.93 10.30
C VAL A 221 31.23 -10.22 10.42
N ASP A 222 31.95 -10.55 9.35
CA ASP A 222 33.04 -11.53 9.39
C ASP A 222 34.22 -10.96 10.18
#